data_AF-A0A7T4YK25-F1
#
_entry.id   AF-A0A7T4YK25-F1
#
_cell.length_a   1.000
_cell.length_b   1.000
_cell.length_c   1.000
_cell.angle_alpha   90.00
_cell.angle_beta   90.00
_cell.angle_gamma   90.00
#
_symmetry.space_group_name_H-M   'P 1'
#
loop_
_entity.id
_entity.type
_entity.pdbx_description
1 polymer ?
#
loop_
_entity_poly.entity_id
_entity_poly.type
_entity_poly.pdbx_seq_one_letter_code
_entity_poly.pdbx_strand_id
1 'polypeptide(L)'
;MRKHFVCAFGAITVTSFLSVQSVYAANDIFDGLDHWRGSRTASPGDTGTSSSVGLPSILTWSIVPDGTATDIDDTIPPFESSLIAELDGKFGSGPGGGDLTLRPWFGLFEIAYGRWGDLSGLTFHYESEDDGTKHGQFSLDGALGVRGDMRIAGMNIDGNSGSNTLAYNYFPDNGDMLIDVANSSSWGLYDPVTDSGSKFLINILTHEIGHGLGLPHLESDDTRQLMEPFINTSFYGPQLEDILMVQRLYGDFYESGMGNNDIANAQAIGTLTSGAVWSIGGDADLATGGEIFGTDVDFVTIDDETDVDVYSFSLDIESDLLVLLSPEGYEYDWSEELDGGSTDTTDMRELSDLVLELLDNSGSVITAIDDAAVGAGEELLTTLAAGDYFLRVSGLDDNAQFYQLGVLSEAIPEPATLGLMMLSALGMMSRRRRA
;
A
#
# COMPACT_ATOMS: atom_id res chain seq x y z
N MET A 1 -3.57 -11.21 -28.45
CA MET A 1 -4.38 -10.96 -27.25
C MET A 1 -4.05 -12.08 -26.31
N ARG A 2 -3.15 -11.79 -25.37
CA ARG A 2 -2.46 -12.76 -24.51
C ARG A 2 -3.33 -13.07 -23.29
N LYS A 3 -3.19 -14.31 -22.80
CA LYS A 3 -3.93 -14.91 -21.68
C LYS A 3 -3.06 -14.70 -20.44
N HIS A 4 -3.56 -14.02 -19.41
CA HIS A 4 -2.83 -13.78 -18.17
C HIS A 4 -3.77 -14.05 -17.00
N PHE A 5 -3.49 -15.13 -16.26
CA PHE A 5 -4.04 -15.41 -14.94
C PHE A 5 -2.89 -16.04 -14.13
N VAL A 6 -2.82 -15.73 -12.85
CA VAL A 6 -1.81 -16.25 -11.90
C VAL A 6 -2.57 -16.85 -10.72
N CYS A 7 -2.08 -17.96 -10.17
CA CYS A 7 -2.82 -18.80 -9.25
C CYS A 7 -2.11 -18.93 -7.90
N ALA A 8 -2.81 -18.75 -6.78
CA ALA A 8 -2.30 -19.21 -5.48
C ALA A 8 -2.39 -20.74 -5.35
N PHE A 9 -1.30 -21.40 -4.93
CA PHE A 9 -1.17 -22.85 -4.85
C PHE A 9 -1.13 -23.40 -3.41
N GLY A 10 -1.69 -24.60 -3.23
CA GLY A 10 -1.33 -25.51 -2.14
C GLY A 10 -0.11 -26.36 -2.50
N ALA A 11 0.73 -26.71 -1.51
CA ALA A 11 2.06 -27.29 -1.74
C ALA A 11 2.16 -28.46 -2.78
N ILE A 12 3.11 -28.26 -3.73
CA ILE A 12 3.82 -29.18 -4.65
C ILE A 12 3.26 -29.46 -6.08
N THR A 13 4.07 -29.01 -7.05
CA THR A 13 4.27 -29.28 -8.51
C THR A 13 3.50 -28.46 -9.54
N VAL A 14 4.25 -27.52 -10.14
CA VAL A 14 3.94 -26.53 -11.17
C VAL A 14 3.57 -27.13 -12.54
N THR A 15 2.54 -26.55 -13.18
CA THR A 15 2.53 -26.40 -14.65
C THR A 15 1.71 -25.17 -15.14
N SER A 16 2.43 -24.13 -15.59
CA SER A 16 2.13 -23.22 -16.73
C SER A 16 1.17 -22.01 -16.52
N PHE A 17 1.28 -20.80 -17.12
CA PHE A 17 2.10 -20.16 -18.20
C PHE A 17 2.03 -18.60 -18.13
N LEU A 18 3.12 -17.92 -18.56
CA LEU A 18 3.28 -16.60 -19.25
C LEU A 18 3.55 -15.31 -18.44
N SER A 19 4.80 -14.83 -18.62
CA SER A 19 5.32 -13.50 -18.24
C SER A 19 4.72 -12.34 -19.03
N VAL A 20 4.47 -11.23 -18.33
CA VAL A 20 4.30 -9.89 -18.88
C VAL A 20 5.67 -9.21 -18.83
N GLN A 21 6.10 -8.60 -19.93
CA GLN A 21 7.24 -7.69 -19.92
C GLN A 21 6.66 -6.29 -20.12
N SER A 22 6.45 -5.59 -19.00
CA SER A 22 6.34 -4.14 -18.93
C SER A 22 7.73 -3.63 -18.58
N VAL A 23 8.27 -2.66 -19.32
CA VAL A 23 9.56 -2.05 -18.99
C VAL A 23 9.26 -0.87 -18.09
N TYR A 24 9.45 -1.02 -16.78
CA TYR A 24 9.43 0.08 -15.83
C TYR A 24 10.59 -0.13 -14.86
N ALA A 25 11.36 0.94 -14.62
CA ALA A 25 12.57 1.00 -13.79
C ALA A 25 13.85 0.35 -14.34
N ALA A 26 14.98 0.73 -13.75
CA ALA A 26 16.32 0.19 -14.05
C ALA A 26 16.66 -1.08 -13.22
N ASN A 27 15.82 -1.40 -12.22
CA ASN A 27 15.97 -2.55 -11.34
C ASN A 27 14.93 -3.63 -11.66
N ASP A 28 15.37 -4.88 -11.75
CA ASP A 28 14.56 -6.03 -12.18
C ASP A 28 13.42 -6.39 -11.18
N ILE A 29 13.43 -5.86 -9.94
CA ILE A 29 12.35 -6.06 -8.95
C ILE A 29 10.99 -5.50 -9.42
N PHE A 30 10.98 -4.45 -10.24
CA PHE A 30 9.74 -3.85 -10.75
C PHE A 30 9.33 -4.39 -12.13
N ASP A 31 10.10 -5.32 -12.70
CA ASP A 31 9.76 -5.95 -13.96
C ASP A 31 8.48 -6.79 -13.83
N GLY A 32 7.66 -6.75 -14.88
CA GLY A 32 6.43 -7.55 -14.95
C GLY A 32 5.24 -6.99 -14.17
N LEU A 33 5.41 -5.88 -13.44
CA LEU A 33 4.29 -5.12 -12.91
C LEU A 33 3.36 -4.64 -14.05
N ASP A 34 2.06 -4.65 -13.79
CA ASP A 34 1.06 -3.96 -14.61
C ASP A 34 0.22 -3.03 -13.73
N HIS A 35 -0.63 -2.22 -14.31
CA HIS A 35 -1.44 -1.29 -13.54
C HIS A 35 -2.72 -0.93 -14.29
N TRP A 36 -3.73 -0.48 -13.57
CA TRP A 36 -4.97 0.00 -14.16
C TRP A 36 -4.69 1.22 -15.03
N ARG A 37 -5.04 1.17 -16.31
CA ARG A 37 -4.79 2.23 -17.31
C ARG A 37 -6.07 3.00 -17.64
N GLY A 38 -6.12 4.24 -17.17
CA GLY A 38 -7.13 5.23 -17.57
C GLY A 38 -8.52 4.99 -16.96
N SER A 39 -9.25 6.10 -16.77
CA SER A 39 -10.54 6.18 -16.08
C SER A 39 -11.53 5.07 -16.50
N ARG A 40 -11.66 4.03 -15.69
CA ARG A 40 -12.80 3.13 -15.72
C ARG A 40 -13.43 3.18 -14.34
N THR A 41 -14.52 3.94 -14.30
CA THR A 41 -15.46 4.17 -13.20
C THR A 41 -15.01 4.85 -11.89
N ALA A 42 -13.84 5.49 -11.87
CA ALA A 42 -13.43 6.38 -10.77
C ALA A 42 -14.22 7.72 -10.70
N SER A 43 -15.44 7.71 -10.15
CA SER A 43 -16.16 8.90 -9.59
C SER A 43 -16.48 10.11 -10.53
N PRO A 44 -17.47 10.98 -10.20
CA PRO A 44 -17.66 12.26 -10.88
C PRO A 44 -16.52 13.22 -10.52
N GLY A 45 -15.49 13.32 -11.36
CA GLY A 45 -14.38 14.25 -11.13
C GLY A 45 -13.06 13.86 -11.78
N ASP A 46 -12.93 12.62 -12.26
CA ASP A 46 -11.74 12.18 -12.96
C ASP A 46 -11.53 12.95 -14.27
N THR A 47 -10.37 13.59 -14.40
CA THR A 47 -10.01 14.46 -15.52
C THR A 47 -9.39 13.70 -16.70
N GLY A 48 -9.38 12.36 -16.66
CA GLY A 48 -9.08 11.55 -17.84
C GLY A 48 -7.65 11.69 -18.32
N THR A 49 -6.69 11.80 -17.41
CA THR A 49 -5.30 11.44 -17.70
C THR A 49 -5.18 9.93 -17.59
N SER A 50 -4.55 9.28 -18.56
CA SER A 50 -4.02 7.93 -18.35
C SER A 50 -3.23 7.95 -17.05
N SER A 51 -3.59 7.12 -16.06
CA SER A 51 -2.78 6.87 -14.89
C SER A 51 -1.36 6.56 -15.37
N SER A 52 -0.41 7.44 -15.04
CA SER A 52 1.00 7.05 -15.00
C SER A 52 1.19 6.15 -13.78
N VAL A 53 2.31 5.43 -13.77
CA VAL A 53 2.83 4.81 -12.56
C VAL A 53 2.90 5.88 -11.45
N GLY A 54 2.72 5.47 -10.19
CA GLY A 54 2.70 6.38 -9.04
C GLY A 54 1.38 7.09 -8.73
N LEU A 55 0.42 7.11 -9.66
CA LEU A 55 -0.82 7.87 -9.44
C LEU A 55 -1.90 7.09 -8.68
N PRO A 56 -2.61 7.74 -7.74
CA PRO A 56 -3.69 7.12 -6.98
C PRO A 56 -4.82 6.67 -7.91
N SER A 57 -5.56 5.64 -7.49
CA SER A 57 -6.69 5.11 -8.26
C SER A 57 -7.89 4.78 -7.37
N ILE A 58 -9.10 5.06 -7.87
CA ILE A 58 -10.35 4.67 -7.22
C ILE A 58 -10.93 3.49 -7.99
N LEU A 59 -11.05 2.34 -7.35
CA LEU A 59 -11.56 1.10 -7.94
C LEU A 59 -12.84 0.67 -7.24
N THR A 60 -13.74 0.06 -8.00
CA THR A 60 -14.93 -0.59 -7.45
C THR A 60 -14.79 -2.10 -7.44
N TRP A 61 -15.39 -2.77 -6.47
CA TRP A 61 -15.45 -4.24 -6.43
C TRP A 61 -16.87 -4.72 -6.17
N SER A 62 -17.24 -5.85 -6.78
CA SER A 62 -18.55 -6.48 -6.60
C SER A 62 -18.43 -7.99 -6.46
N ILE A 63 -19.45 -8.64 -5.88
CA ILE A 63 -19.53 -10.10 -5.82
C ILE A 63 -20.60 -10.53 -6.81
N VAL A 64 -20.24 -11.38 -7.76
CA VAL A 64 -21.18 -11.81 -8.79
C VAL A 64 -22.30 -12.66 -8.18
N PRO A 65 -23.54 -12.59 -8.68
CA PRO A 65 -24.61 -13.47 -8.21
C PRO A 65 -24.26 -14.94 -8.46
N ASP A 66 -24.69 -15.83 -7.55
CA ASP A 66 -24.65 -17.26 -7.83
C ASP A 66 -25.41 -17.58 -9.13
N GLY A 67 -24.90 -18.52 -9.93
CA GLY A 67 -25.41 -18.80 -11.27
C GLY A 67 -24.72 -18.01 -12.40
N THR A 68 -23.87 -17.02 -12.06
CA THR A 68 -23.09 -16.27 -13.07
C THR A 68 -22.09 -17.20 -13.74
N ALA A 69 -22.10 -17.25 -15.06
CA ALA A 69 -21.16 -18.06 -15.84
C ALA A 69 -19.72 -17.53 -15.72
N THR A 70 -18.76 -18.41 -15.43
CA THR A 70 -17.33 -18.15 -15.34
C THR A 70 -16.58 -18.92 -16.43
N ASP A 71 -15.42 -18.40 -16.85
CA ASP A 71 -14.50 -19.10 -17.74
C ASP A 71 -13.26 -19.59 -17.01
N ILE A 72 -12.96 -20.88 -17.15
CA ILE A 72 -11.61 -21.44 -16.94
C ILE A 72 -10.91 -21.65 -18.31
N ASP A 73 -11.66 -22.01 -19.36
CA ASP A 73 -11.25 -22.08 -20.77
C ASP A 73 -12.48 -22.22 -21.69
N ASP A 74 -12.43 -21.67 -22.91
CA ASP A 74 -13.50 -21.74 -23.94
C ASP A 74 -13.90 -23.19 -24.36
N THR A 75 -13.11 -24.18 -23.93
CA THR A 75 -13.29 -25.60 -24.28
C THR A 75 -13.98 -26.44 -23.20
N ILE A 76 -14.18 -25.89 -22.00
CA ILE A 76 -14.85 -26.53 -20.88
C ILE A 76 -16.23 -25.86 -20.71
N PRO A 77 -17.33 -26.61 -20.44
CA PRO A 77 -18.64 -25.99 -20.22
C PRO A 77 -18.53 -24.86 -19.19
N PRO A 78 -19.21 -23.72 -19.38
CA PRO A 78 -19.17 -22.63 -18.43
C PRO A 78 -19.64 -23.18 -17.08
N PHE A 79 -18.80 -23.00 -16.07
CA PHE A 79 -19.19 -23.26 -14.71
C PHE A 79 -19.91 -22.03 -14.17
N GLU A 80 -20.75 -22.23 -13.17
CA GLU A 80 -21.52 -21.15 -12.57
C GLU A 80 -20.96 -20.85 -11.19
N SER A 81 -20.87 -19.57 -10.84
CA SER A 81 -20.48 -19.14 -9.50
C SER A 81 -21.45 -19.70 -8.46
N SER A 82 -20.91 -20.17 -7.35
CA SER A 82 -21.64 -20.60 -6.15
C SER A 82 -21.09 -19.95 -4.88
N LEU A 83 -20.31 -18.88 -5.00
CA LEU A 83 -19.56 -18.28 -3.91
C LEU A 83 -20.46 -17.80 -2.76
N ILE A 84 -21.56 -17.12 -3.07
CA ILE A 84 -22.45 -16.55 -2.06
C ILE A 84 -23.10 -17.68 -1.27
N ALA A 85 -23.63 -18.70 -1.95
CA ALA A 85 -24.22 -19.87 -1.30
C ALA A 85 -23.21 -20.62 -0.40
N GLU A 86 -21.96 -20.77 -0.84
CA GLU A 86 -20.92 -21.44 -0.07
C GLU A 86 -20.52 -20.64 1.18
N LEU A 87 -20.34 -19.31 1.05
CA LEU A 87 -20.06 -18.43 2.17
C LEU A 87 -21.23 -18.35 3.16
N ASP A 88 -22.47 -18.25 2.67
CA ASP A 88 -23.69 -18.29 3.48
C ASP A 88 -23.84 -19.64 4.20
N GLY A 89 -23.46 -20.75 3.55
CA GLY A 89 -23.45 -22.07 4.16
C GLY A 89 -22.41 -22.20 5.27
N LYS A 90 -21.23 -21.59 5.08
CA LYS A 90 -20.10 -21.66 6.02
C LYS A 90 -20.26 -20.74 7.24
N PHE A 91 -20.64 -19.49 7.00
CA PHE A 91 -20.64 -18.43 8.02
C PHE A 91 -22.04 -17.95 8.41
N GLY A 92 -23.08 -18.39 7.67
CA GLY A 92 -24.45 -17.96 7.83
C GLY A 92 -24.82 -16.83 6.87
N SER A 93 -26.11 -16.72 6.54
CA SER A 93 -26.66 -15.70 5.63
C SER A 93 -27.13 -14.41 6.32
N GLY A 94 -26.80 -14.22 7.60
CA GLY A 94 -27.21 -13.04 8.36
C GLY A 94 -28.73 -12.83 8.37
N PRO A 95 -29.25 -11.58 8.29
CA PRO A 95 -30.68 -11.30 8.28
C PRO A 95 -31.39 -11.72 6.96
N GLY A 96 -30.69 -12.33 6.02
CA GLY A 96 -31.21 -12.73 4.71
C GLY A 96 -31.39 -11.57 3.73
N GLY A 97 -31.81 -11.87 2.50
CA GLY A 97 -32.02 -10.88 1.43
C GLY A 97 -30.84 -10.71 0.49
N GLY A 98 -30.95 -9.76 -0.45
CA GLY A 98 -29.94 -9.48 -1.48
C GLY A 98 -28.85 -8.49 -1.07
N ASP A 99 -28.97 -7.87 0.10
CA ASP A 99 -27.93 -6.98 0.63
C ASP A 99 -26.81 -7.82 1.25
N LEU A 100 -25.68 -7.93 0.53
CA LEU A 100 -24.53 -8.72 0.97
C LEU A 100 -23.79 -8.07 2.15
N THR A 101 -23.93 -6.77 2.36
CA THR A 101 -23.24 -6.04 3.46
C THR A 101 -23.69 -6.51 4.85
N LEU A 102 -24.85 -7.16 4.91
CA LEU A 102 -25.40 -7.72 6.14
C LEU A 102 -24.95 -9.16 6.41
N ARG A 103 -24.11 -9.73 5.54
CA ARG A 103 -23.59 -11.10 5.70
C ARG A 103 -22.43 -11.12 6.69
N PRO A 104 -22.37 -12.10 7.62
CA PRO A 104 -21.29 -12.23 8.59
C PRO A 104 -19.88 -12.33 8.00
N TRP A 105 -19.77 -12.82 6.76
CA TRP A 105 -18.51 -12.99 6.04
C TRP A 105 -18.11 -11.76 5.22
N PHE A 106 -19.02 -10.80 5.00
CA PHE A 106 -18.79 -9.66 4.10
C PHE A 106 -17.59 -8.82 4.55
N GLY A 107 -17.44 -8.64 5.86
CA GLY A 107 -16.32 -7.89 6.43
C GLY A 107 -14.94 -8.45 6.06
N LEU A 108 -14.81 -9.72 5.67
CA LEU A 108 -13.53 -10.25 5.15
C LEU A 108 -13.12 -9.57 3.84
N PHE A 109 -14.09 -9.30 2.95
CA PHE A 109 -13.82 -8.61 1.69
C PHE A 109 -13.51 -7.13 1.94
N GLU A 110 -14.26 -6.48 2.83
CA GLU A 110 -13.96 -5.10 3.25
C GLU A 110 -12.56 -4.98 3.85
N ILE A 111 -12.15 -5.93 4.71
CA ILE A 111 -10.81 -5.97 5.28
C ILE A 111 -9.75 -6.18 4.19
N ALA A 112 -9.96 -7.11 3.25
CA ALA A 112 -8.98 -7.42 2.22
C ALA A 112 -8.72 -6.25 1.26
N TYR A 113 -9.78 -5.63 0.73
CA TYR A 113 -9.66 -4.44 -0.13
C TYR A 113 -9.21 -3.21 0.66
N GLY A 114 -9.77 -3.00 1.85
CA GLY A 114 -9.40 -1.90 2.72
C GLY A 114 -7.92 -1.92 3.07
N ARG A 115 -7.34 -3.11 3.30
CA ARG A 115 -5.91 -3.24 3.63
C ARG A 115 -5.00 -2.69 2.53
N TRP A 116 -5.31 -2.94 1.25
CA TRP A 116 -4.53 -2.35 0.15
C TRP A 116 -4.69 -0.82 0.10
N GLY A 117 -5.89 -0.29 0.38
CA GLY A 117 -6.13 1.15 0.45
C GLY A 117 -5.49 1.84 1.67
N ASP A 118 -5.37 1.14 2.80
CA ASP A 118 -4.67 1.65 3.99
C ASP A 118 -3.14 1.72 3.78
N LEU A 119 -2.62 1.10 2.72
CA LEU A 119 -1.19 0.95 2.44
C LEU A 119 -0.75 1.64 1.13
N SER A 120 -1.63 2.34 0.42
CA SER A 120 -1.32 2.93 -0.89
C SER A 120 -2.28 4.05 -1.26
N GLY A 121 -2.08 4.69 -2.42
CA GLY A 121 -2.98 5.71 -2.98
C GLY A 121 -4.28 5.14 -3.53
N LEU A 122 -4.58 3.86 -3.30
CA LEU A 122 -5.79 3.19 -3.74
C LEU A 122 -6.99 3.50 -2.85
N THR A 123 -8.15 3.70 -3.47
CA THR A 123 -9.44 3.76 -2.77
C THR A 123 -10.40 2.74 -3.34
N PHE A 124 -11.00 1.92 -2.49
CA PHE A 124 -11.95 0.89 -2.91
C PHE A 124 -13.38 1.21 -2.49
N HIS A 125 -14.32 0.99 -3.40
CA HIS A 125 -15.75 1.10 -3.13
C HIS A 125 -16.49 -0.18 -3.50
N TYR A 126 -17.29 -0.69 -2.58
CA TYR A 126 -18.18 -1.81 -2.88
C TYR A 126 -19.31 -1.33 -3.80
N GLU A 127 -19.43 -1.97 -4.97
CA GLU A 127 -20.57 -1.86 -5.86
C GLU A 127 -21.57 -2.98 -5.51
N SER A 128 -22.73 -2.57 -4.96
CA SER A 128 -23.75 -3.51 -4.48
C SER A 128 -24.48 -4.24 -5.60
N GLU A 129 -24.43 -3.69 -6.82
CA GLU A 129 -25.06 -4.30 -7.99
C GLU A 129 -24.04 -5.13 -8.79
N ASP A 130 -24.50 -6.23 -9.36
CA ASP A 130 -23.77 -6.97 -10.38
C ASP A 130 -24.77 -7.61 -11.34
N ASP A 131 -24.65 -7.34 -12.63
CA ASP A 131 -25.64 -7.75 -13.62
C ASP A 131 -25.53 -9.22 -14.05
N GLY A 132 -24.62 -9.99 -13.45
CA GLY A 132 -24.44 -11.42 -13.72
C GLY A 132 -23.99 -11.70 -15.16
N THR A 133 -23.43 -10.70 -15.84
CA THR A 133 -22.74 -10.93 -17.10
C THR A 133 -21.52 -11.83 -16.88
N LYS A 134 -21.09 -12.49 -17.96
CA LYS A 134 -19.99 -13.48 -17.92
C LYS A 134 -18.79 -12.92 -17.14
N HIS A 135 -18.27 -13.69 -16.21
CA HIS A 135 -17.14 -13.35 -15.34
C HIS A 135 -15.84 -13.97 -15.87
N GLY A 136 -14.71 -13.29 -15.65
CA GLY A 136 -13.38 -13.78 -15.97
C GLY A 136 -12.80 -13.17 -17.26
N GLN A 137 -12.14 -13.97 -18.10
CA GLN A 137 -11.34 -13.44 -19.22
C GLN A 137 -12.09 -12.49 -20.17
N PHE A 138 -13.38 -12.71 -20.37
CA PHE A 138 -14.23 -11.89 -21.25
C PHE A 138 -15.27 -11.08 -20.48
N SER A 139 -14.96 -10.75 -19.22
CA SER A 139 -15.76 -9.85 -18.40
C SER A 139 -15.90 -8.49 -19.10
N LEU A 140 -17.07 -7.88 -18.90
CA LEU A 140 -17.28 -6.51 -19.34
C LEU A 140 -16.66 -5.56 -18.32
N ASP A 141 -16.12 -4.45 -18.79
CA ASP A 141 -15.58 -3.40 -17.93
C ASP A 141 -16.58 -2.96 -16.85
N GLY A 142 -16.03 -2.52 -15.71
CA GLY A 142 -16.74 -1.90 -14.60
C GLY A 142 -17.70 -0.80 -15.04
N ALA A 143 -18.82 -0.71 -14.34
CA ALA A 143 -19.88 0.26 -14.63
C ALA A 143 -20.63 0.61 -13.34
N LEU A 144 -20.51 1.86 -12.88
CA LEU A 144 -21.16 2.36 -11.67
C LEU A 144 -22.67 2.09 -11.69
N GLY A 145 -23.16 1.53 -10.59
CA GLY A 145 -24.54 1.08 -10.40
C GLY A 145 -24.92 -0.16 -11.23
N VAL A 146 -23.94 -0.88 -11.78
CA VAL A 146 -24.17 -2.07 -12.62
C VAL A 146 -23.25 -3.23 -12.24
N ARG A 147 -21.93 -3.00 -12.10
CA ARG A 147 -20.92 -4.00 -11.69
C ARG A 147 -19.63 -3.30 -11.26
N GLY A 148 -18.86 -3.93 -10.38
CA GLY A 148 -17.53 -3.46 -10.00
C GLY A 148 -16.50 -3.58 -11.13
N ASP A 149 -15.39 -2.86 -10.99
CA ASP A 149 -14.18 -3.03 -11.80
C ASP A 149 -13.56 -4.40 -11.54
N MET A 150 -13.49 -4.81 -10.28
CA MET A 150 -12.97 -6.09 -9.83
C MET A 150 -14.10 -6.97 -9.32
N ARG A 151 -14.45 -8.06 -10.03
CA ARG A 151 -15.59 -8.90 -9.66
C ARG A 151 -15.13 -10.21 -9.05
N ILE A 152 -15.72 -10.60 -7.92
CA ILE A 152 -15.40 -11.85 -7.23
C ILE A 152 -16.44 -12.92 -7.56
N ALA A 153 -15.97 -14.06 -8.03
CA ALA A 153 -16.75 -15.29 -8.20
C ALA A 153 -16.09 -16.46 -7.47
N GLY A 154 -16.78 -17.59 -7.39
CA GLY A 154 -16.21 -18.80 -6.83
C GLY A 154 -16.91 -20.05 -7.29
N MET A 155 -16.13 -21.09 -7.55
CA MET A 155 -16.61 -22.40 -8.01
C MET A 155 -15.60 -23.48 -7.62
N ASN A 156 -15.90 -24.75 -7.87
CA ASN A 156 -14.94 -25.83 -7.69
C ASN A 156 -13.94 -25.83 -8.86
N ILE A 157 -12.69 -25.44 -8.62
CA ILE A 157 -11.65 -25.33 -9.66
C ILE A 157 -11.01 -26.70 -9.89
N ASP A 158 -10.33 -27.23 -8.87
CA ASP A 158 -9.63 -28.52 -8.97
C ASP A 158 -9.82 -29.46 -7.76
N GLY A 159 -10.55 -28.99 -6.74
CA GLY A 159 -10.90 -29.76 -5.55
C GLY A 159 -10.07 -29.36 -4.34
N ASN A 160 -9.80 -30.31 -3.44
CA ASN A 160 -9.08 -30.04 -2.18
C ASN A 160 -7.81 -30.92 -2.01
N SER A 161 -7.35 -31.52 -3.12
CA SER A 161 -6.23 -32.46 -3.13
C SER A 161 -5.57 -32.51 -4.51
N GLY A 162 -4.24 -32.61 -4.59
CA GLY A 162 -3.51 -32.56 -5.86
C GLY A 162 -2.73 -31.26 -5.99
N SER A 163 -2.78 -30.59 -7.15
CA SER A 163 -2.16 -29.28 -7.39
C SER A 163 -2.79 -28.16 -6.55
N ASN A 164 -4.05 -28.33 -6.15
CA ASN A 164 -4.81 -27.53 -5.18
C ASN A 164 -4.70 -26.01 -5.39
N THR A 165 -5.22 -25.55 -6.52
CA THR A 165 -5.42 -24.13 -6.81
C THR A 165 -6.42 -23.54 -5.81
N LEU A 166 -6.03 -22.51 -5.07
CA LEU A 166 -6.89 -21.90 -4.04
C LEU A 166 -7.78 -20.82 -4.61
N ALA A 167 -7.23 -20.03 -5.54
CA ALA A 167 -7.91 -19.00 -6.31
C ALA A 167 -7.00 -18.59 -7.49
N TYR A 168 -7.52 -17.71 -8.33
CA TYR A 168 -6.73 -16.91 -9.26
C TYR A 168 -7.38 -15.55 -9.49
N ASN A 169 -6.58 -14.59 -9.95
CA ASN A 169 -7.04 -13.28 -10.37
C ASN A 169 -6.53 -12.94 -11.78
N TYR A 170 -7.32 -12.15 -12.50
CA TYR A 170 -6.84 -11.50 -13.71
C TYR A 170 -6.10 -10.20 -13.35
N PHE A 171 -5.00 -9.91 -14.04
CA PHE A 171 -4.32 -8.62 -13.95
C PHE A 171 -5.23 -7.46 -14.43
N PRO A 172 -4.87 -6.20 -14.13
CA PRO A 172 -5.45 -5.03 -14.79
C PRO A 172 -5.46 -5.16 -16.33
N ASP A 173 -6.40 -4.58 -17.07
CA ASP A 173 -7.59 -3.81 -16.66
C ASP A 173 -8.84 -4.71 -16.45
N ASN A 174 -8.66 -5.92 -15.90
CA ASN A 174 -9.77 -6.83 -15.60
C ASN A 174 -9.99 -6.99 -14.09
N GLY A 175 -9.00 -7.50 -13.35
CA GLY A 175 -9.12 -7.62 -11.89
C GLY A 175 -10.13 -8.64 -11.37
N ASP A 176 -10.85 -9.38 -12.23
CA ASP A 176 -11.78 -10.43 -11.80
C ASP A 176 -11.07 -11.55 -11.02
N MET A 177 -11.66 -11.93 -9.88
CA MET A 177 -11.18 -12.99 -8.99
C MET A 177 -12.06 -14.24 -9.12
N LEU A 178 -11.45 -15.43 -9.15
CA LEU A 178 -12.15 -16.70 -8.97
C LEU A 178 -11.57 -17.50 -7.81
N ILE A 179 -12.40 -17.82 -6.80
CA ILE A 179 -12.00 -18.57 -5.61
C ILE A 179 -12.42 -20.05 -5.73
N ASP A 180 -11.53 -20.98 -5.37
CA ASP A 180 -11.90 -22.40 -5.25
C ASP A 180 -12.71 -22.67 -3.97
N VAL A 181 -14.03 -22.79 -4.14
CA VAL A 181 -14.95 -23.07 -3.03
C VAL A 181 -14.82 -24.48 -2.46
N ALA A 182 -14.12 -25.40 -3.15
CA ALA A 182 -13.84 -26.75 -2.63
C ALA A 182 -12.96 -26.72 -1.37
N ASN A 183 -12.25 -25.61 -1.13
CA ASN A 183 -11.41 -25.38 0.03
C ASN A 183 -12.15 -24.70 1.20
N SER A 184 -13.48 -24.56 1.12
CA SER A 184 -14.29 -23.83 2.11
C SER A 184 -14.26 -24.40 3.53
N SER A 185 -13.85 -25.67 3.70
CA SER A 185 -13.62 -26.25 5.03
C SER A 185 -12.54 -25.53 5.83
N SER A 186 -11.53 -24.95 5.17
CA SER A 186 -10.40 -24.25 5.78
C SER A 186 -10.68 -22.77 6.06
N TRP A 187 -11.77 -22.22 5.51
CA TRP A 187 -12.14 -20.82 5.70
C TRP A 187 -12.57 -20.54 7.14
N GLY A 188 -12.20 -19.36 7.63
CA GLY A 188 -12.59 -18.82 8.93
C GLY A 188 -12.69 -17.30 8.86
N LEU A 189 -13.31 -16.69 9.87
CA LEU A 189 -13.29 -15.24 10.05
C LEU A 189 -11.94 -14.80 10.64
N TYR A 190 -11.55 -13.55 10.41
CA TYR A 190 -10.31 -12.95 10.89
C TYR A 190 -10.55 -11.51 11.32
N ASP A 191 -9.82 -11.07 12.35
CA ASP A 191 -9.77 -9.70 12.84
C ASP A 191 -8.30 -9.21 12.84
N PRO A 192 -7.94 -8.26 11.96
CA PRO A 192 -6.57 -7.76 11.83
C PRO A 192 -6.13 -6.91 13.03
N VAL A 193 -7.05 -6.30 13.76
CA VAL A 193 -6.71 -5.42 14.90
C VAL A 193 -6.27 -6.23 16.11
N THR A 194 -6.91 -7.37 16.34
CA THR A 194 -6.57 -8.27 17.45
C THR A 194 -5.67 -9.43 17.04
N ASP A 195 -5.29 -9.49 15.76
CA ASP A 195 -4.63 -10.61 15.09
C ASP A 195 -5.25 -11.97 15.49
N SER A 196 -6.57 -12.10 15.34
CA SER A 196 -7.30 -13.27 15.82
C SER A 196 -8.23 -13.88 14.77
N GLY A 197 -8.32 -15.21 14.77
CA GLY A 197 -9.12 -15.95 13.79
C GLY A 197 -8.26 -16.71 12.78
N SER A 198 -8.83 -17.00 11.60
CA SER A 198 -8.16 -17.76 10.53
C SER A 198 -7.64 -16.83 9.44
N LYS A 199 -6.32 -16.78 9.28
CA LYS A 199 -5.64 -16.03 8.21
C LYS A 199 -5.81 -16.66 6.82
N PHE A 200 -6.35 -17.88 6.73
CA PHE A 200 -6.39 -18.65 5.48
C PHE A 200 -7.19 -17.98 4.37
N LEU A 201 -8.48 -17.68 4.60
CA LEU A 201 -9.31 -17.06 3.56
C LEU A 201 -8.90 -15.61 3.31
N ILE A 202 -8.59 -14.86 4.36
CA ILE A 202 -8.24 -13.45 4.21
C ILE A 202 -6.93 -13.27 3.42
N ASN A 203 -5.89 -14.09 3.65
CA ASN A 203 -4.66 -14.00 2.86
C ASN A 203 -4.88 -14.42 1.40
N ILE A 204 -5.75 -15.40 1.12
CA ILE A 204 -6.13 -15.71 -0.27
C ILE A 204 -6.77 -14.47 -0.92
N LEU A 205 -7.77 -13.87 -0.27
CA LEU A 205 -8.43 -12.68 -0.81
C LEU A 205 -7.43 -11.56 -1.07
N THR A 206 -6.58 -11.24 -0.09
CA THR A 206 -5.63 -10.14 -0.21
C THR A 206 -4.56 -10.42 -1.27
N HIS A 207 -4.06 -11.65 -1.38
CA HIS A 207 -3.09 -12.07 -2.40
C HIS A 207 -3.68 -11.91 -3.81
N GLU A 208 -4.88 -12.43 -4.04
CA GLU A 208 -5.52 -12.36 -5.35
C GLU A 208 -5.88 -10.90 -5.73
N ILE A 209 -6.23 -10.06 -4.76
CA ILE A 209 -6.36 -8.61 -5.02
C ILE A 209 -5.03 -8.03 -5.48
N GLY A 210 -3.89 -8.44 -4.91
CA GLY A 210 -2.56 -8.00 -5.36
C GLY A 210 -2.32 -8.26 -6.86
N HIS A 211 -2.66 -9.44 -7.36
CA HIS A 211 -2.67 -9.72 -8.81
C HIS A 211 -3.60 -8.79 -9.58
N GLY A 212 -4.80 -8.56 -9.06
CA GLY A 212 -5.77 -7.61 -9.63
C GLY A 212 -5.33 -6.15 -9.61
N LEU A 213 -4.29 -5.84 -8.84
CA LEU A 213 -3.63 -4.53 -8.81
C LEU A 213 -2.40 -4.46 -9.70
N GLY A 214 -1.86 -5.59 -10.17
CA GLY A 214 -0.68 -5.56 -11.01
C GLY A 214 0.52 -6.36 -10.51
N LEU A 215 0.43 -6.95 -9.31
CA LEU A 215 1.57 -7.60 -8.68
C LEU A 215 1.75 -9.03 -9.21
N PRO A 216 2.90 -9.39 -9.80
CA PRO A 216 3.22 -10.77 -10.12
C PRO A 216 3.56 -11.56 -8.84
N HIS A 217 3.77 -12.87 -8.98
CA HIS A 217 4.47 -13.59 -7.94
C HIS A 217 5.96 -13.25 -7.95
N LEU A 218 6.51 -13.01 -6.77
CA LEU A 218 7.93 -13.14 -6.47
C LEU A 218 8.09 -14.21 -5.37
N GLU A 219 9.20 -14.92 -5.39
CA GLU A 219 9.54 -15.91 -4.37
C GLU A 219 10.74 -15.43 -3.57
N SER A 220 10.73 -15.57 -2.25
CA SER A 220 11.83 -15.18 -1.39
C SER A 220 12.15 -16.25 -0.36
N ASP A 221 13.44 -16.61 -0.26
CA ASP A 221 13.87 -17.66 0.67
C ASP A 221 13.92 -17.20 2.14
N ASP A 222 13.89 -15.89 2.40
CA ASP A 222 14.10 -15.31 3.73
C ASP A 222 13.13 -14.20 4.14
N THR A 223 12.16 -13.85 3.29
CA THR A 223 11.10 -12.90 3.62
C THR A 223 9.73 -13.58 3.70
N ARG A 224 8.69 -12.80 4.01
CA ARG A 224 7.33 -13.30 4.26
C ARG A 224 6.35 -12.74 3.25
N GLN A 225 6.70 -12.65 1.98
CA GLN A 225 5.88 -11.95 0.99
C GLN A 225 4.48 -12.55 0.86
N LEU A 226 3.46 -11.71 0.76
CA LEU A 226 2.09 -12.16 0.52
C LEU A 226 1.97 -12.73 -0.88
N MET A 227 2.64 -12.12 -1.87
CA MET A 227 2.61 -12.50 -3.28
C MET A 227 3.45 -13.75 -3.59
N GLU A 228 3.93 -14.51 -2.61
CA GLU A 228 4.49 -15.83 -2.88
C GLU A 228 3.40 -16.77 -3.43
N PRO A 229 3.73 -17.66 -4.39
CA PRO A 229 2.78 -18.57 -5.02
C PRO A 229 2.14 -19.57 -4.06
N PHE A 230 2.73 -19.79 -2.88
CA PHE A 230 2.21 -20.73 -1.90
C PHE A 230 1.66 -19.98 -0.69
N ILE A 231 0.40 -20.31 -0.33
CA ILE A 231 -0.23 -19.67 0.82
C ILE A 231 0.60 -19.82 2.09
N ASN A 232 0.88 -18.68 2.72
CA ASN A 232 1.45 -18.61 4.06
C ASN A 232 0.43 -17.99 5.02
N THR A 233 0.16 -18.67 6.14
CA THR A 233 -0.78 -18.20 7.17
C THR A 233 -0.08 -17.83 8.48
N SER A 234 1.25 -17.71 8.49
CA SER A 234 1.98 -17.28 9.69
C SER A 234 1.83 -15.78 9.95
N PHE A 235 1.64 -14.98 8.91
CA PHE A 235 1.44 -13.53 8.93
C PHE A 235 0.12 -13.15 8.24
N TYR A 236 -0.30 -11.90 8.36
CA TYR A 236 -1.51 -11.37 7.72
C TYR A 236 -1.17 -10.32 6.67
N GLY A 237 -1.77 -10.45 5.48
CA GLY A 237 -1.79 -9.40 4.48
C GLY A 237 -0.41 -9.05 3.88
N PRO A 238 -0.34 -7.93 3.13
CA PRO A 238 0.85 -7.52 2.40
C PRO A 238 2.00 -7.26 3.37
N GLN A 239 3.19 -7.72 3.02
CA GLN A 239 4.44 -7.38 3.69
C GLN A 239 5.20 -6.31 2.90
N LEU A 240 6.40 -5.96 3.37
CA LEU A 240 7.09 -4.75 2.94
C LEU A 240 7.36 -4.68 1.42
N GLU A 241 7.71 -5.79 0.77
CA GLU A 241 7.91 -5.81 -0.69
C GLU A 241 6.59 -5.64 -1.43
N ASP A 242 5.54 -6.36 -1.03
CA ASP A 242 4.20 -6.23 -1.60
C ASP A 242 3.72 -4.75 -1.52
N ILE A 243 4.03 -4.07 -0.40
CA ILE A 243 3.74 -2.64 -0.17
C ILE A 243 4.57 -1.76 -1.11
N LEU A 244 5.88 -2.00 -1.22
CA LEU A 244 6.75 -1.22 -2.10
C LEU A 244 6.27 -1.29 -3.56
N MET A 245 5.90 -2.48 -4.03
CA MET A 245 5.45 -2.67 -5.39
C MET A 245 4.10 -1.99 -5.66
N VAL A 246 3.14 -2.07 -4.72
CA VAL A 246 1.85 -1.41 -4.92
C VAL A 246 1.99 0.12 -4.84
N GLN A 247 2.86 0.64 -3.97
CA GLN A 247 3.14 2.06 -3.89
C GLN A 247 3.90 2.57 -5.11
N ARG A 248 4.79 1.76 -5.71
CA ARG A 248 5.33 2.06 -7.05
C ARG A 248 4.21 2.27 -8.06
N LEU A 249 3.17 1.43 -8.05
CA LEU A 249 2.12 1.50 -9.05
C LEU A 249 1.09 2.60 -8.82
N TYR A 250 0.76 2.90 -7.56
CA TYR A 250 -0.39 3.72 -7.20
C TYR A 250 -0.11 4.82 -6.16
N GLY A 251 1.16 5.06 -5.82
CA GLY A 251 1.58 5.99 -4.79
C GLY A 251 1.33 5.46 -3.38
N ASP A 252 1.85 6.18 -2.39
CA ASP A 252 1.60 5.89 -0.99
C ASP A 252 0.21 6.38 -0.51
N PHE A 253 -0.11 6.20 0.77
CA PHE A 253 -1.41 6.61 1.31
C PHE A 253 -1.72 8.11 1.13
N TYR A 254 -0.70 8.96 1.17
CA TYR A 254 -0.85 10.42 1.09
C TYR A 254 -1.03 10.90 -0.36
N GLU A 255 -0.74 10.06 -1.34
CA GLU A 255 -1.12 10.29 -2.73
C GLU A 255 -2.64 10.19 -2.96
N SER A 256 -3.40 9.57 -2.05
CA SER A 256 -4.85 9.47 -2.19
C SER A 256 -5.56 10.85 -2.31
N GLY A 257 -6.52 10.93 -3.23
CA GLY A 257 -7.30 12.15 -3.45
C GLY A 257 -6.57 13.22 -4.28
N MET A 258 -6.04 14.26 -3.64
CA MET A 258 -5.32 15.36 -4.32
C MET A 258 -3.80 15.17 -4.31
N GLY A 259 -3.29 14.19 -3.55
CA GLY A 259 -1.87 13.97 -3.29
C GLY A 259 -1.22 15.06 -2.44
N ASN A 260 -0.04 14.79 -1.89
CA ASN A 260 0.81 15.76 -1.18
C ASN A 260 1.95 16.28 -2.05
N ASN A 261 1.83 16.09 -3.36
CA ASN A 261 2.78 16.50 -4.41
C ASN A 261 3.03 18.01 -4.58
N ASP A 262 2.34 18.86 -3.82
CA ASP A 262 2.52 20.30 -3.91
C ASP A 262 2.23 21.03 -2.59
N ILE A 263 2.70 22.28 -2.52
CA ILE A 263 2.58 23.15 -1.34
C ILE A 263 1.12 23.43 -0.94
N ALA A 264 0.18 23.44 -1.89
CA ALA A 264 -1.23 23.69 -1.60
C ALA A 264 -1.91 22.49 -0.96
N ASN A 265 -1.41 21.28 -1.22
CA ASN A 265 -1.94 20.02 -0.68
C ASN A 265 -0.97 19.34 0.32
N ALA A 266 0.09 20.03 0.73
CA ALA A 266 1.12 19.50 1.63
C ALA A 266 0.56 18.85 2.90
N GLN A 267 1.08 17.68 3.25
CA GLN A 267 0.71 16.95 4.45
C GLN A 267 1.08 17.75 5.71
N ALA A 268 0.10 18.04 6.56
CA ALA A 268 0.29 18.91 7.71
C ALA A 268 0.96 18.18 8.88
N ILE A 269 2.17 18.62 9.24
CA ILE A 269 2.84 18.31 10.51
C ILE A 269 2.17 19.11 11.64
N GLY A 270 1.80 20.35 11.34
CA GLY A 270 1.23 21.30 12.29
C GLY A 270 2.28 22.20 12.95
N THR A 271 1.95 22.75 14.12
CA THR A 271 2.83 23.69 14.83
C THR A 271 3.85 22.94 15.68
N LEU A 272 5.14 23.17 15.40
CA LEU A 272 6.24 22.59 16.14
C LEU A 272 6.64 23.49 17.31
N THR A 273 6.26 23.09 18.52
CA THR A 273 6.66 23.76 19.77
C THR A 273 8.03 23.29 20.25
N SER A 274 8.63 23.97 21.24
CA SER A 274 9.88 23.51 21.86
C SER A 274 9.78 22.07 22.36
N GLY A 275 10.75 21.24 22.00
CA GLY A 275 10.82 19.82 22.30
C GLY A 275 9.86 18.95 21.49
N ALA A 276 9.21 19.50 20.45
CA ALA A 276 8.35 18.71 19.57
C ALA A 276 9.20 17.71 18.78
N VAL A 277 8.73 16.46 18.75
CA VAL A 277 9.25 15.39 17.91
C VAL A 277 8.09 14.92 17.04
N TRP A 278 8.32 14.85 15.75
CA TRP A 278 7.38 14.32 14.76
C TRP A 278 8.12 13.39 13.81
N SER A 279 7.46 12.33 13.35
CA SER A 279 8.00 11.41 12.35
C SER A 279 6.88 10.78 11.53
N ILE A 280 7.24 10.29 10.35
CA ILE A 280 6.40 9.54 9.41
C ILE A 280 7.27 8.50 8.67
N GLY A 281 6.67 7.44 8.15
CA GLY A 281 7.36 6.34 7.46
C GLY A 281 8.00 5.32 8.40
N GLY A 282 7.62 5.30 9.68
CA GLY A 282 8.28 4.50 10.69
C GLY A 282 8.02 3.00 10.59
N ASP A 283 6.95 2.56 9.92
CA ASP A 283 6.62 1.13 9.84
C ASP A 283 7.48 0.39 8.79
N ALA A 284 8.21 1.13 7.93
CA ALA A 284 9.20 0.58 7.01
C ALA A 284 10.58 0.30 7.67
N ASP A 285 10.86 0.87 8.86
CA ASP A 285 12.09 0.60 9.64
C ASP A 285 11.99 -0.76 10.33
N LEU A 286 12.27 -1.81 9.55
CA LEU A 286 12.24 -3.19 10.02
C LEU A 286 13.62 -3.80 9.94
N ALA A 287 13.98 -4.54 11.00
CA ALA A 287 15.06 -5.51 10.88
C ALA A 287 14.69 -6.55 9.79
N THR A 288 15.68 -7.09 9.08
CA THR A 288 15.52 -8.06 7.98
C THR A 288 14.38 -9.06 8.24
N GLY A 289 13.36 -9.06 7.36
CA GLY A 289 12.23 -9.98 7.44
C GLY A 289 11.28 -9.74 8.62
N GLY A 290 11.11 -8.49 9.07
CA GLY A 290 10.07 -8.08 10.01
C GLY A 290 8.66 -8.41 9.51
N GLU A 291 7.75 -8.76 10.41
CA GLU A 291 6.33 -8.96 10.07
C GLU A 291 5.59 -7.63 10.12
N ILE A 292 4.79 -7.35 9.09
CA ILE A 292 3.83 -6.26 9.07
C ILE A 292 2.53 -6.72 9.73
N PHE A 293 2.09 -5.99 10.75
CA PHE A 293 0.82 -6.23 11.43
C PHE A 293 -0.31 -5.40 10.82
N GLY A 294 -1.55 -5.82 11.06
CA GLY A 294 -2.74 -5.12 10.55
C GLY A 294 -2.93 -3.70 11.09
N THR A 295 -2.18 -3.30 12.12
CA THR A 295 -2.17 -1.94 12.67
C THR A 295 -1.13 -1.03 12.04
N ASP A 296 -0.20 -1.59 11.27
CA ASP A 296 0.93 -0.88 10.68
C ASP A 296 0.45 -0.31 9.36
N VAL A 297 0.58 1.01 9.21
CA VAL A 297 0.02 1.82 8.10
C VAL A 297 0.92 3.03 7.77
N ASP A 298 1.99 3.27 8.53
CA ASP A 298 2.89 4.41 8.37
C ASP A 298 4.03 4.06 7.38
N PHE A 299 3.65 3.91 6.11
CA PHE A 299 4.55 3.65 4.97
C PHE A 299 4.45 4.79 3.97
N VAL A 300 5.55 5.51 3.75
CA VAL A 300 5.65 6.56 2.75
C VAL A 300 6.76 6.27 1.76
N THR A 301 6.53 6.60 0.50
CA THR A 301 7.49 6.38 -0.59
C THR A 301 7.49 7.54 -1.53
N ILE A 302 8.66 7.83 -2.09
CA ILE A 302 8.73 8.42 -3.42
C ILE A 302 8.56 7.27 -4.42
N ASP A 303 7.65 7.38 -5.39
CA ASP A 303 7.39 6.32 -6.36
C ASP A 303 8.34 6.33 -7.58
N ASP A 304 8.84 7.50 -7.99
CA ASP A 304 9.93 7.71 -8.97
C ASP A 304 10.57 9.11 -8.92
N GLU A 305 11.44 9.42 -9.91
CA GLU A 305 12.16 10.70 -9.97
C GLU A 305 11.26 11.91 -10.27
N THR A 306 9.98 11.69 -10.56
CA THR A 306 9.00 12.76 -10.80
C THR A 306 8.11 13.04 -9.60
N ASP A 307 8.11 12.14 -8.62
CA ASP A 307 7.31 12.19 -7.41
C ASP A 307 7.98 13.05 -6.31
N VAL A 308 7.15 13.76 -5.55
CA VAL A 308 7.59 14.80 -4.60
C VAL A 308 6.67 14.97 -3.39
N ASP A 309 6.99 14.36 -2.26
CA ASP A 309 6.22 14.58 -1.04
C ASP A 309 6.46 15.94 -0.40
N VAL A 310 5.40 16.71 -0.15
CA VAL A 310 5.48 18.00 0.56
C VAL A 310 4.80 17.95 1.92
N TYR A 311 5.51 18.42 2.95
CA TYR A 311 5.04 18.52 4.33
C TYR A 311 5.01 19.96 4.81
N SER A 312 3.96 20.38 5.51
CA SER A 312 3.81 21.74 6.03
C SER A 312 3.92 21.82 7.55
N PHE A 313 4.65 22.79 8.06
CA PHE A 313 4.77 23.04 9.49
C PHE A 313 4.86 24.54 9.82
N SER A 314 4.59 24.89 11.08
CA SER A 314 4.74 26.26 11.56
C SER A 314 5.53 26.34 12.87
N LEU A 315 6.18 27.48 13.07
CA LEU A 315 6.95 27.82 14.26
C LEU A 315 6.37 29.10 14.89
N ASP A 316 6.02 29.03 16.17
CA ASP A 316 5.52 30.18 16.93
C ASP A 316 6.64 31.13 17.41
N ILE A 317 7.87 30.62 17.46
CA ILE A 317 9.07 31.30 17.93
C ILE A 317 10.25 30.84 17.07
N GLU A 318 11.32 31.63 17.07
CA GLU A 318 12.59 31.18 16.51
C GLU A 318 13.03 29.87 17.17
N SER A 319 13.37 28.87 16.36
CA SER A 319 13.70 27.51 16.81
C SER A 319 14.87 26.94 16.04
N ASP A 320 15.67 26.13 16.72
CA ASP A 320 16.59 25.19 16.11
C ASP A 320 15.81 23.96 15.65
N LEU A 321 16.07 23.52 14.41
CA LEU A 321 15.50 22.33 13.81
C LEU A 321 16.60 21.32 13.47
N LEU A 322 16.29 20.06 13.75
CA LEU A 322 16.96 18.90 13.20
C LEU A 322 15.93 18.13 12.36
N VAL A 323 16.20 17.99 11.07
CA VAL A 323 15.41 17.16 10.16
C VAL A 323 16.29 16.00 9.70
N LEU A 324 15.75 14.80 9.78
CA LEU A 324 16.39 13.55 9.36
C LEU A 324 15.51 12.91 8.29
N LEU A 325 16.10 12.57 7.16
CA LEU A 325 15.46 11.80 6.09
C LEU A 325 16.28 10.54 5.90
N SER A 326 15.71 9.36 6.11
CA SER A 326 16.41 8.08 5.96
C SER A 326 15.71 7.21 4.93
N PRO A 327 16.42 6.56 3.99
CA PRO A 327 15.81 5.50 3.20
C PRO A 327 15.54 4.28 4.10
N GLU A 328 14.38 3.65 3.94
CA GLU A 328 13.93 2.57 4.81
C GLU A 328 13.75 1.24 4.06
N GLY A 329 13.63 0.18 4.87
CA GLY A 329 13.48 -1.19 4.41
C GLY A 329 14.68 -2.07 4.71
N TYR A 330 14.75 -3.21 4.03
CA TYR A 330 15.80 -4.20 4.27
C TYR A 330 16.31 -4.85 2.99
N GLU A 331 17.48 -5.46 3.10
CA GLU A 331 18.04 -6.36 2.10
C GLU A 331 17.37 -7.73 2.18
N TYR A 332 17.02 -8.28 1.02
CA TYR A 332 16.45 -9.61 0.88
C TYR A 332 16.79 -10.28 -0.43
N ASP A 333 16.67 -11.60 -0.42
CA ASP A 333 16.87 -12.46 -1.58
C ASP A 333 15.51 -12.79 -2.21
N TRP A 334 15.42 -12.70 -3.54
CA TRP A 334 14.22 -13.03 -4.28
C TRP A 334 14.52 -13.70 -5.62
N SER A 335 13.49 -14.32 -6.20
CA SER A 335 13.53 -14.87 -7.54
C SER A 335 12.16 -14.76 -8.20
N GLU A 336 12.13 -14.61 -9.52
CA GLU A 336 10.89 -14.85 -10.26
C GLU A 336 10.50 -16.34 -10.12
N GLU A 337 9.20 -16.62 -9.93
CA GLU A 337 8.61 -17.97 -9.80
C GLU A 337 9.13 -18.97 -10.89
N LEU A 338 9.57 -18.46 -12.04
CA LEU A 338 9.93 -19.24 -13.20
C LEU A 338 11.43 -19.26 -13.56
N ASP A 339 12.31 -18.57 -12.82
CA ASP A 339 13.75 -18.55 -13.18
C ASP A 339 14.53 -19.78 -12.68
N GLY A 340 13.83 -20.79 -12.16
CA GLY A 340 14.43 -22.08 -11.82
C GLY A 340 15.46 -22.00 -10.69
N GLY A 341 15.32 -21.01 -9.81
CA GLY A 341 16.17 -20.80 -8.64
C GLY A 341 17.42 -19.95 -8.88
N SER A 342 17.42 -19.06 -9.87
CA SER A 342 18.33 -17.89 -9.82
C SER A 342 17.79 -16.93 -8.79
N THR A 343 18.63 -16.55 -7.83
CA THR A 343 18.27 -15.64 -6.75
C THR A 343 19.00 -14.33 -6.98
N ASP A 344 18.26 -13.23 -7.01
CA ASP A 344 18.77 -11.88 -6.96
C ASP A 344 18.66 -11.34 -5.53
N THR A 345 19.52 -10.39 -5.19
CA THR A 345 19.49 -9.71 -3.90
C THR A 345 19.13 -8.26 -4.14
N THR A 346 18.21 -7.72 -3.35
CA THR A 346 17.80 -6.32 -3.43
C THR A 346 17.83 -5.71 -2.04
N ASP A 347 18.48 -4.55 -1.92
CA ASP A 347 18.39 -3.70 -0.73
C ASP A 347 17.39 -2.57 -1.01
N MET A 348 16.23 -2.64 -0.34
CA MET A 348 15.17 -1.63 -0.51
C MET A 348 15.59 -0.22 -0.11
N ARG A 349 16.68 -0.08 0.65
CA ARG A 349 17.22 1.23 1.05
C ARG A 349 18.04 1.89 -0.06
N GLU A 350 18.45 1.11 -1.06
CA GLU A 350 19.37 1.56 -2.12
C GLU A 350 18.67 1.68 -3.49
N LEU A 351 17.37 1.99 -3.53
CA LEU A 351 16.57 2.03 -4.77
C LEU A 351 16.57 3.41 -5.44
N SER A 352 16.48 4.48 -4.66
CA SER A 352 16.61 5.86 -5.14
C SER A 352 17.44 6.70 -4.18
N ASP A 353 18.24 7.62 -4.72
CA ASP A 353 18.88 8.67 -3.93
C ASP A 353 17.83 9.71 -3.49
N LEU A 354 17.74 9.98 -2.19
CA LEU A 354 16.71 10.84 -1.60
C LEU A 354 17.23 12.26 -1.41
N VAL A 355 16.42 13.25 -1.75
CA VAL A 355 16.74 14.66 -1.62
C VAL A 355 15.78 15.33 -0.63
N LEU A 356 16.32 16.15 0.26
CA LEU A 356 15.55 16.94 1.24
C LEU A 356 15.66 18.43 0.94
N GLU A 357 14.53 19.10 0.75
CA GLU A 357 14.46 20.55 0.60
C GLU A 357 13.65 21.20 1.72
N LEU A 358 14.14 22.34 2.21
CA LEU A 358 13.40 23.24 3.08
C LEU A 358 12.95 24.45 2.26
N LEU A 359 11.65 24.77 2.30
CA LEU A 359 11.05 25.86 1.56
C LEU A 359 10.43 26.90 2.50
N ASP A 360 10.41 28.15 2.04
CA ASP A 360 9.68 29.23 2.72
C ASP A 360 8.17 29.20 2.41
N ASN A 361 7.40 30.07 3.07
CA ASN A 361 5.95 30.18 2.86
C ASN A 361 5.51 30.57 1.43
N SER A 362 6.45 30.97 0.56
CA SER A 362 6.17 31.24 -0.86
C SER A 362 6.47 30.04 -1.76
N GLY A 363 7.04 28.97 -1.21
CA GLY A 363 7.55 27.83 -1.95
C GLY A 363 8.92 28.02 -2.56
N SER A 364 9.67 29.04 -2.11
CA SER A 364 11.06 29.21 -2.54
C SER A 364 11.96 28.33 -1.68
N VAL A 365 12.85 27.57 -2.34
CA VAL A 365 13.84 26.73 -1.66
C VAL A 365 14.78 27.62 -0.85
N ILE A 366 14.84 27.40 0.46
CA ILE A 366 15.80 27.99 1.40
C ILE A 366 17.11 27.22 1.32
N THR A 367 17.01 25.89 1.38
CA THR A 367 18.14 24.97 1.27
C THR A 367 17.68 23.63 0.70
N ALA A 368 18.60 22.96 0.00
CA ALA A 368 18.46 21.60 -0.51
C ALA A 368 19.63 20.78 0.02
N ILE A 369 19.37 19.55 0.44
CA ILE A 369 20.32 18.60 1.02
C ILE A 369 20.24 17.33 0.16
N ASP A 370 21.40 16.99 -0.41
CA ASP A 370 21.70 15.90 -1.35
C ASP A 370 23.20 15.60 -1.20
N ASP A 371 23.63 15.44 0.07
CA ASP A 371 25.04 15.29 0.45
C ASP A 371 25.40 13.81 0.65
N ALA A 372 24.41 12.97 0.96
CA ALA A 372 24.54 11.53 1.05
C ALA A 372 24.56 10.90 -0.35
N ALA A 373 24.72 9.60 -0.40
CA ALA A 373 24.49 8.84 -1.62
C ALA A 373 23.35 7.86 -1.34
N VAL A 374 22.77 7.30 -2.40
CA VAL A 374 21.79 6.21 -2.31
C VAL A 374 22.11 5.20 -1.19
N GLY A 375 21.10 4.86 -0.38
CA GLY A 375 21.27 4.03 0.82
C GLY A 375 21.60 4.77 2.12
N ALA A 376 22.00 6.04 2.06
CA ALA A 376 22.28 6.85 3.22
C ALA A 376 21.26 7.98 3.39
N GLY A 377 20.98 8.34 4.65
CA GLY A 377 20.05 9.41 4.97
C GLY A 377 20.66 10.80 4.90
N GLU A 378 19.79 11.79 4.75
CA GLU A 378 20.09 13.22 4.77
C GLU A 378 19.82 13.86 6.14
N GLU A 379 20.65 14.84 6.51
CA GLU A 379 20.55 15.56 7.78
C GLU A 379 20.57 17.08 7.56
N LEU A 380 19.52 17.77 8.04
CA LEU A 380 19.45 19.23 8.06
C LEU A 380 19.44 19.74 9.51
N LEU A 381 20.45 20.54 9.83
CA LEU A 381 20.54 21.34 11.06
C LEU A 381 20.42 22.82 10.69
N THR A 382 19.37 23.49 11.16
CA THR A 382 19.14 24.91 10.85
C THR A 382 18.40 25.65 11.95
N THR A 383 18.48 26.97 11.96
CA THR A 383 17.69 27.84 12.82
C THR A 383 16.71 28.63 11.96
N LEU A 384 15.43 28.53 12.27
CA LEU A 384 14.36 29.25 11.56
C LEU A 384 13.65 30.22 12.50
N ALA A 385 13.28 31.38 11.96
CA ALA A 385 12.42 32.33 12.66
C ALA A 385 11.00 31.76 12.79
N ALA A 386 10.16 32.43 13.59
CA ALA A 386 8.73 32.14 13.60
C ALA A 386 8.13 32.35 12.20
N GLY A 387 7.31 31.41 11.75
CA GLY A 387 6.72 31.42 10.40
C GLY A 387 6.20 30.06 9.96
N ASP A 388 5.67 30.04 8.74
CA ASP A 388 5.22 28.83 8.04
C ASP A 388 6.28 28.38 7.04
N TYR A 389 6.52 27.08 6.98
CA TYR A 389 7.58 26.45 6.20
C TYR A 389 7.10 25.11 5.63
N PHE A 390 7.84 24.62 4.65
CA PHE A 390 7.60 23.31 4.06
C PHE A 390 8.88 22.50 4.00
N LEU A 391 8.76 21.18 4.15
CA LEU A 391 9.77 20.22 3.75
C LEU A 391 9.29 19.57 2.45
N ARG A 392 10.19 19.34 1.51
CA ARG A 392 9.93 18.53 0.31
C ARG A 392 10.93 17.40 0.24
N VAL A 393 10.43 16.19 0.03
CA VAL A 393 11.21 14.99 -0.23
C VAL A 393 11.04 14.64 -1.71
N SER A 394 12.10 14.14 -2.34
CA SER A 394 12.07 13.66 -3.72
C SER A 394 13.13 12.60 -3.96
N GLY A 395 13.03 11.84 -5.04
CA GLY A 395 14.02 10.85 -5.49
C GLY A 395 14.76 11.29 -6.75
N LEU A 396 15.97 10.78 -6.97
CA LEU A 396 16.75 11.02 -8.20
C LEU A 396 16.64 9.89 -9.24
N ASP A 397 16.06 8.75 -8.88
CA ASP A 397 16.00 7.54 -9.71
C ASP A 397 14.56 7.13 -10.02
N ASP A 398 14.35 6.47 -11.17
CA ASP A 398 13.06 5.93 -11.64
C ASP A 398 12.68 4.62 -10.90
N ASN A 399 12.68 4.69 -9.57
CA ASN A 399 12.43 3.59 -8.65
C ASN A 399 11.65 4.08 -7.44
N ALA A 400 10.76 3.24 -6.91
CA ALA A 400 10.16 3.52 -5.62
C ALA A 400 11.19 3.39 -4.49
N GLN A 401 11.12 4.28 -3.51
CA GLN A 401 11.99 4.28 -2.34
C GLN A 401 11.19 4.64 -1.08
N PHE A 402 11.10 3.69 -0.14
CA PHE A 402 10.61 4.00 1.20
C PHE A 402 11.52 4.98 1.89
N TYR A 403 10.95 5.84 2.72
CA TYR A 403 11.73 6.68 3.61
C TYR A 403 11.04 6.93 4.95
N GLN A 404 11.83 7.33 5.93
CA GLN A 404 11.38 7.91 7.18
C GLN A 404 11.79 9.38 7.23
N LEU A 405 10.84 10.27 7.52
CA LEU A 405 11.12 11.68 7.75
C LEU A 405 10.86 12.01 9.22
N GLY A 406 11.88 12.52 9.92
CA GLY A 406 11.82 12.91 11.31
C GLY A 406 12.16 14.39 11.51
N VAL A 407 11.43 15.07 12.40
CA VAL A 407 11.66 16.47 12.76
C VAL A 407 11.72 16.63 14.28
N LEU A 408 12.79 17.26 14.76
CA LEU A 408 12.93 17.74 16.13
C LEU A 408 13.04 19.26 16.12
N SER A 409 12.22 19.92 16.94
CA SER A 409 12.22 21.39 17.10
C SER A 409 12.52 21.79 18.53
N GLU A 410 13.44 22.73 18.73
CA GLU A 410 13.72 23.33 20.03
C GLU A 410 13.72 24.85 19.95
N ALA A 411 12.88 25.49 20.76
CA ALA A 411 12.72 26.95 20.72
C ALA A 411 13.95 27.66 21.28
N ILE A 412 14.40 28.70 20.59
CA ILE A 412 15.41 29.63 21.08
C ILE A 412 14.68 30.71 21.91
N PRO A 413 14.90 30.78 23.24
CA PRO A 413 14.21 31.77 24.05
C PRO A 413 14.69 33.18 23.68
N GLU A 414 13.73 34.07 23.39
CA GLU A 414 14.00 35.50 23.18
C GLU A 414 14.90 36.08 24.30
N PRO A 415 15.87 36.96 23.99
CA PRO A 415 16.80 37.51 24.99
C PRO A 415 16.11 38.17 26.19
N ALA A 416 14.91 38.72 25.99
CA ALA A 416 14.10 39.32 27.05
C ALA A 416 13.60 38.28 28.08
N THR A 417 13.31 37.06 27.65
CA THR A 417 12.82 35.96 28.49
C THR A 417 13.96 35.42 29.37
N LEU A 418 15.16 35.27 28.80
CA LEU A 418 16.39 34.98 29.56
C LEU A 418 16.71 36.09 30.57
N GLY A 419 16.56 37.35 30.18
CA GLY A 419 16.72 38.50 31.06
C GLY A 419 15.75 38.50 32.24
N LEU A 420 14.47 38.15 32.02
CA LEU A 420 13.45 38.06 33.06
C LEU A 420 13.66 36.86 34.00
N MET A 421 14.10 35.71 33.47
CA MET A 421 14.49 34.54 34.27
C MET A 421 15.72 34.82 35.14
N MET A 422 16.74 35.49 34.59
CA MET A 422 17.92 35.95 35.34
C MET A 422 17.54 36.97 36.42
N LEU A 423 16.67 37.94 36.11
CA LEU A 423 16.19 38.95 37.07
C LEU A 423 15.32 38.34 38.18
N SER A 424 14.50 37.33 37.88
CA SER A 424 13.69 36.62 38.88
C SER A 424 14.53 35.67 39.75
N ALA A 425 15.54 35.01 39.21
CA ALA A 425 16.55 34.25 39.96
C ALA A 425 17.38 35.17 40.90
N LEU A 426 17.84 36.31 40.39
CA LEU A 426 18.53 37.35 41.19
C LEU A 426 17.59 37.96 42.26
N GLY A 427 16.30 38.15 41.93
CA GLY A 427 15.26 38.60 42.86
C GLY A 427 15.01 37.62 44.01
N MET A 428 14.99 36.31 43.73
CA MET A 428 14.88 35.26 44.76
C MET A 428 16.14 35.14 45.62
N MET A 429 17.34 35.33 45.05
CA MET A 429 18.59 35.34 45.82
C MET A 429 18.71 36.57 46.74
N SER A 430 18.22 37.74 46.31
CA SER A 430 18.28 38.97 47.12
C SER A 430 17.29 38.98 48.31
N ARG A 431 16.17 38.24 48.22
CA ARG A 431 15.21 38.07 49.33
C ARG A 431 15.68 37.11 50.43
N ARG A 432 16.67 36.24 50.19
CA ARG A 432 17.21 35.30 51.19
C ARG A 432 18.25 35.89 52.15
N ARG A 433 18.56 37.18 52.09
CA ARG A 433 19.55 37.86 52.97
C ARG A 433 18.97 38.70 54.12
N ARG A 434 17.70 38.53 54.47
CA ARG A 434 17.14 39.10 55.72
C ARG A 434 16.32 38.04 56.48
N ALA A 435 17.02 37.25 57.29
CA ALA A 435 16.55 36.64 58.53
C ALA A 435 17.76 36.53 59.46
#